data_AF-A0A537VZ82-F1
#
_entry.id   AF-A0A537VZ82-F1
#
_cell.length_a   1.000
_cell.length_b   1.000
_cell.length_c   1.000
_cell.angle_alpha   90.00
_cell.angle_beta   90.00
_cell.angle_gamma   90.00
#
_symmetry.space_group_name_H-M   'P 1'
#
loop_
_entity.id
_entity.type
_entity.pdbx_description
1 polymer ?
#
loop_
_entity_poly.entity_id
_entity_poly.type
_entity_poly.pdbx_seq_one_letter_code
_entity_poly.pdbx_strand_id
1 'polypeptide(L)'
;MLRLRRIALVLTVVLCLPLLLVAGGAGARPSAPAQLTEVVVTLPQPSLSEAVVQDRTLAAAATKHRRLDLRAPAAVSYLRTLASAQRTLQARIGRAIPAASVRWRYGVVLDGLAVVVPTSDLARLAAIPGATVWPSVTYHSLGNTGPQLIGAPAVWGAALSTAGQGMKIGVIDDGLDQTHPYFDPSGFSYPAGFPKGNTSFTTP
;
A
#
# COMPACT_ATOMS: atom_id res chain seq x y z
N MET A 1 -78.28 -2.82 71.47
CA MET A 1 -78.22 -1.41 71.05
C MET A 1 -77.77 -1.36 69.58
N LEU A 2 -78.62 -0.77 68.72
CA LEU A 2 -78.47 -0.37 67.29
C LEU A 2 -77.75 -1.31 66.28
N ARG A 3 -78.48 -2.00 65.39
CA ARG A 3 -78.94 -1.63 64.01
C ARG A 3 -77.91 -1.98 62.90
N LEU A 4 -78.03 -3.13 62.21
CA LEU A 4 -78.73 -3.37 60.93
C LEU A 4 -78.16 -2.64 59.69
N ARG A 5 -77.58 -3.39 58.72
CA ARG A 5 -78.05 -3.50 57.31
C ARG A 5 -77.18 -4.45 56.46
N ARG A 6 -77.77 -4.88 55.35
CA ARG A 6 -77.58 -6.11 54.54
C ARG A 6 -76.93 -5.82 53.16
N ILE A 7 -76.11 -6.78 52.67
CA ILE A 7 -76.09 -7.43 51.31
C ILE A 7 -75.50 -6.74 50.04
N ALA A 8 -74.79 -7.58 49.24
CA ALA A 8 -74.43 -7.63 47.78
C ALA A 8 -73.06 -7.04 47.34
N LEU A 9 -72.06 -7.85 46.92
CA LEU A 9 -71.75 -8.43 45.57
C LEU A 9 -71.42 -7.35 44.51
N VAL A 10 -70.23 -7.32 43.88
CA VAL A 10 -69.95 -7.83 42.50
C VAL A 10 -68.45 -7.80 42.16
N LEU A 11 -68.07 -8.80 41.37
CA LEU A 11 -66.84 -9.18 40.67
C LEU A 11 -66.23 -8.10 39.74
N THR A 12 -64.90 -7.96 39.67
CA THR A 12 -64.18 -7.76 38.38
C THR A 12 -62.67 -7.98 38.52
N VAL A 13 -62.17 -9.02 37.86
CA VAL A 13 -60.75 -9.29 37.60
C VAL A 13 -60.32 -8.47 36.39
N VAL A 14 -59.24 -7.68 36.49
CA VAL A 14 -58.59 -7.07 35.33
C VAL A 14 -57.12 -7.43 35.35
N LEU A 15 -56.78 -8.42 34.52
CA LEU A 15 -55.43 -8.84 34.18
C LEU A 15 -54.95 -7.95 33.02
N CYS A 16 -54.02 -7.03 33.28
CA CYS A 16 -53.41 -6.20 32.24
C CYS A 16 -52.32 -6.98 31.50
N LEU A 17 -52.59 -7.37 30.25
CA LEU A 17 -51.62 -7.92 29.30
C LEU A 17 -51.06 -6.76 28.44
N PRO A 18 -49.73 -6.62 28.25
CA PRO A 18 -49.21 -5.65 27.29
C PRO A 18 -49.26 -6.22 25.87
N LEU A 19 -49.94 -5.52 24.97
CA LEU A 19 -49.97 -5.77 23.53
C LEU A 19 -48.61 -5.33 22.94
N LEU A 20 -47.77 -6.27 22.54
CA LEU A 20 -46.57 -6.01 21.73
C LEU A 20 -46.97 -5.92 20.25
N LEU A 21 -47.08 -4.69 19.72
CA LEU A 21 -47.11 -4.47 18.28
C LEU A 21 -45.71 -4.71 17.70
N VAL A 22 -45.52 -5.82 16.99
CA VAL A 22 -44.37 -6.03 16.11
C VAL A 22 -44.65 -5.28 14.81
N ALA A 23 -44.17 -4.04 14.71
CA ALA A 23 -44.06 -3.35 13.43
C ALA A 23 -42.96 -4.04 12.62
N GLY A 24 -43.34 -4.63 11.49
CA GLY A 24 -42.42 -5.22 10.52
C GLY A 24 -41.56 -4.15 9.86
N GLY A 25 -40.49 -3.74 10.54
CA GLY A 25 -39.39 -3.03 9.91
C GLY A 25 -38.65 -4.02 9.04
N ALA A 26 -38.71 -3.83 7.72
CA ALA A 26 -37.73 -4.40 6.79
C ALA A 26 -36.35 -3.86 7.18
N GLY A 27 -35.71 -4.53 8.14
CA GLY A 27 -34.35 -4.24 8.55
C GLY A 27 -33.47 -4.46 7.33
N ALA A 28 -32.98 -3.36 6.75
CA ALA A 28 -31.86 -3.41 5.84
C ALA A 28 -30.77 -4.19 6.57
N ARG A 29 -30.50 -5.42 6.10
CA ARG A 29 -29.36 -6.18 6.59
C ARG A 29 -28.13 -5.28 6.43
N PRO A 30 -27.28 -5.12 7.45
CA PRO A 30 -26.02 -4.42 7.27
C PRO A 30 -25.32 -5.09 6.09
N SER A 31 -25.11 -4.33 5.01
CA SER A 31 -24.35 -4.79 3.86
C SER A 31 -22.99 -5.24 4.37
N ALA A 32 -22.60 -6.48 4.05
CA ALA A 32 -21.28 -6.98 4.36
C ALA A 32 -20.24 -5.93 3.91
N PRO A 33 -19.17 -5.68 4.71
CA PRO A 33 -18.16 -4.71 4.32
C PRO A 33 -17.68 -5.05 2.92
N ALA A 34 -17.70 -4.06 2.03
CA ALA A 34 -17.31 -4.26 0.64
C ALA A 34 -15.87 -4.81 0.63
N GLN A 35 -15.66 -5.93 -0.08
CA GLN A 35 -14.33 -6.46 -0.27
C GLN A 35 -13.49 -5.38 -0.97
N LEU A 36 -12.41 -4.95 -0.31
CA LEU A 36 -11.50 -3.95 -0.84
C LEU A 36 -10.35 -4.65 -1.56
N THR A 37 -9.90 -4.02 -2.64
CA THR A 37 -8.69 -4.42 -3.36
C THR A 37 -7.82 -3.21 -3.64
N GLU A 38 -6.50 -3.39 -3.55
CA GLU A 38 -5.53 -2.39 -4.01
C GLU A 38 -5.13 -2.70 -5.45
N VAL A 39 -5.11 -1.68 -6.29
CA VAL A 39 -4.65 -1.76 -7.69
C VAL A 39 -3.71 -0.61 -7.98
N VAL A 40 -2.89 -0.78 -9.02
CA VAL A 40 -2.06 0.32 -9.54
C VAL A 40 -2.79 0.96 -10.72
N VAL A 41 -2.93 2.28 -10.67
CA VAL A 41 -3.56 3.07 -11.75
C VAL A 41 -2.51 3.98 -12.37
N THR A 42 -2.12 3.73 -13.61
CA THR A 42 -1.09 4.50 -14.31
C THR A 42 -1.68 5.59 -15.18
N LEU A 43 -0.89 6.65 -15.39
CA LEU A 43 -1.18 7.75 -16.30
C LEU A 43 -0.36 7.57 -17.60
N PRO A 44 -0.78 8.18 -18.72
CA PRO A 44 -0.08 8.03 -20.00
C PRO A 44 1.21 8.85 -20.11
N GLN A 45 1.48 9.77 -19.19
CA GLN A 45 2.70 10.56 -19.23
C GLN A 45 3.90 9.67 -18.80
N PRO A 46 5.08 9.81 -19.44
CA PRO A 46 6.26 9.07 -19.02
C PRO A 46 6.63 9.33 -17.57
N SER A 47 7.15 8.29 -16.89
CA SER A 47 7.78 8.46 -15.59
C SER A 47 9.05 9.31 -15.70
N LEU A 48 9.57 9.85 -14.59
CA LEU A 48 10.82 10.62 -14.64
C LEU A 48 11.98 9.81 -15.26
N SER A 49 12.11 8.52 -14.92
CA SER A 49 13.18 7.68 -15.47
C SER A 49 13.05 7.45 -16.97
N GLU A 50 11.82 7.33 -17.46
CA GLU A 50 11.56 7.16 -18.89
C GLU A 50 11.77 8.48 -19.65
N ALA A 51 11.28 9.58 -19.09
CA ALA A 51 11.44 10.92 -19.67
C ALA A 51 12.91 11.32 -19.82
N VAL A 52 13.76 10.98 -18.85
CA VAL A 52 15.21 11.21 -18.93
C VAL A 52 15.89 10.38 -20.04
N VAL A 53 15.33 9.23 -20.40
CA VAL A 53 15.84 8.45 -21.54
C VAL A 53 15.42 9.07 -22.87
N GLN A 54 14.20 9.64 -22.93
CA GLN A 54 13.61 10.18 -24.16
C GLN A 54 14.03 11.63 -24.45
N ASP A 55 14.27 12.45 -23.43
CA ASP A 55 14.60 13.88 -23.55
C ASP A 55 16.04 14.16 -23.09
N ARG A 56 16.91 14.48 -24.06
CA ARG A 56 18.32 14.80 -23.80
C ARG A 56 18.52 16.06 -22.95
N THR A 57 17.62 17.03 -23.05
CA THR A 57 17.72 18.28 -22.28
C THR A 57 17.39 18.02 -20.81
N LEU A 58 16.33 17.26 -20.55
CA LEU A 58 15.99 16.79 -19.22
C LEU A 58 17.11 15.89 -18.67
N ALA A 59 17.66 14.99 -19.49
CA ALA A 59 18.77 14.13 -19.08
C ALA A 59 19.99 14.94 -18.63
N ALA A 60 20.39 15.95 -19.41
CA ALA A 60 21.51 16.81 -19.06
C ALA A 60 21.27 17.59 -17.75
N ALA A 61 20.02 18.01 -17.51
CA ALA A 61 19.66 18.81 -16.34
C ALA A 61 19.32 18.01 -15.08
N ALA A 62 18.96 16.73 -15.22
CA ALA A 62 18.46 15.88 -14.14
C ALA A 62 19.41 14.71 -13.80
N THR A 63 20.56 14.60 -14.46
CA THR A 63 21.53 13.53 -14.16
C THR A 63 22.86 14.09 -13.67
N LYS A 64 23.49 13.36 -12.75
CA LYS A 64 24.83 13.65 -12.22
C LYS A 64 25.63 12.36 -12.15
N HIS A 65 26.84 12.36 -12.68
CA HIS A 65 27.70 11.15 -12.76
C HIS A 65 27.00 9.93 -13.36
N ARG A 66 26.23 10.12 -14.45
CA ARG A 66 25.43 9.07 -15.12
C ARG A 66 24.35 8.44 -14.23
N ARG A 67 23.89 9.15 -13.19
CA ARG A 67 22.79 8.71 -12.31
C ARG A 67 21.72 9.78 -12.28
N LEU A 68 20.47 9.35 -12.16
CA LEU A 68 19.34 10.26 -11.96
C LEU A 68 19.50 10.98 -10.61
N ASP A 69 19.54 12.31 -10.65
CA ASP A 69 19.58 13.17 -9.47
C ASP A 69 18.17 13.71 -9.19
N LEU A 70 17.48 13.05 -8.26
CA LEU A 70 16.12 13.41 -7.86
C LEU A 70 16.02 14.78 -7.18
N ARG A 71 17.16 15.38 -6.79
CA ARG A 71 17.21 16.71 -6.16
C ARG A 71 17.48 17.82 -7.16
N ALA A 72 17.83 17.48 -8.41
CA ALA A 72 18.04 18.47 -9.45
C ALA A 72 16.74 19.28 -9.68
N PRO A 73 16.81 20.62 -9.84
CA PRO A 73 15.63 21.44 -10.06
C PRO A 73 14.75 20.95 -11.22
N ALA A 74 15.35 20.46 -12.31
CA ALA A 74 14.64 19.89 -13.45
C ALA A 74 13.85 18.62 -13.07
N ALA A 75 14.47 17.69 -12.33
CA ALA A 75 13.80 16.48 -11.84
C ALA A 75 12.63 16.82 -10.91
N VAL A 76 12.85 17.73 -9.94
CA VAL A 76 11.80 18.20 -9.01
C VAL A 76 10.66 18.88 -9.78
N SER A 77 10.98 19.69 -10.78
CA SER A 77 9.96 20.33 -11.62
C SER A 77 9.13 19.30 -12.38
N TYR A 78 9.78 18.32 -13.01
CA TYR A 78 9.11 17.24 -13.72
C TYR A 78 8.18 16.44 -12.80
N LEU A 79 8.67 16.05 -11.61
CA LEU A 79 7.87 15.34 -10.61
C LEU A 79 6.66 16.15 -10.12
N ARG A 80 6.77 17.49 -10.04
CA ARG A 80 5.62 18.35 -9.71
C ARG A 80 4.56 18.34 -10.81
N THR A 81 4.97 18.27 -12.08
CA THR A 81 4.05 18.11 -13.22
C THR A 81 3.29 16.79 -13.12
N LEU A 82 4.00 15.67 -12.89
CA LEU A 82 3.36 14.36 -12.66
C LEU A 82 2.38 14.41 -11.48
N ALA A 83 2.81 14.98 -10.35
CA ALA A 83 1.96 15.10 -9.16
C ALA A 83 0.69 15.93 -9.42
N SER A 84 0.73 16.92 -10.32
CA SER A 84 -0.45 17.68 -10.74
C SER A 84 -1.42 16.83 -11.56
N ALA A 85 -0.92 16.11 -12.56
CA ALA A 85 -1.74 15.19 -13.36
C ALA A 85 -2.38 14.11 -12.49
N GLN A 86 -1.62 13.56 -11.55
CA GLN A 86 -2.08 12.57 -10.57
C GLN A 86 -3.16 13.10 -9.62
N ARG A 87 -3.10 14.36 -9.18
CA ARG A 87 -4.16 14.97 -8.38
C ARG A 87 -5.44 15.12 -9.19
N THR A 88 -5.33 15.51 -10.45
CA THR A 88 -6.49 15.59 -11.37
C THR A 88 -7.11 14.21 -11.58
N LEU A 89 -6.31 13.16 -11.78
CA LEU A 89 -6.83 11.80 -11.87
C LEU A 89 -7.48 11.36 -10.56
N GLN A 90 -6.85 11.57 -9.40
CA GLN A 90 -7.44 11.24 -8.11
C GLN A 90 -8.78 11.93 -7.90
N ALA A 91 -8.93 13.20 -8.27
CA ALA A 91 -10.19 13.92 -8.14
C ALA A 91 -11.29 13.30 -9.03
N ARG A 92 -10.95 12.79 -10.22
CA ARG A 92 -11.89 12.04 -11.07
C ARG A 92 -12.28 10.71 -10.43
N ILE A 93 -11.31 9.97 -9.88
CA ILE A 93 -11.52 8.71 -9.16
C ILE A 93 -12.48 8.94 -7.98
N GLY A 94 -12.20 9.92 -7.12
CA GLY A 94 -13.03 10.20 -5.94
C GLY A 94 -14.47 10.63 -6.28
N ARG A 95 -14.69 11.28 -7.43
CA ARG A 95 -16.05 11.59 -7.92
C ARG A 95 -16.79 10.35 -8.42
N ALA A 96 -16.11 9.45 -9.12
CA ALA A 96 -16.72 8.24 -9.67
C ALA A 96 -16.92 7.14 -8.60
N ILE A 97 -16.00 7.07 -7.64
CA ILE A 97 -15.94 6.06 -6.59
C ILE A 97 -15.60 6.79 -5.27
N PRO A 98 -16.60 7.28 -4.53
CA PRO A 98 -16.37 8.01 -3.27
C PRO A 98 -15.66 7.18 -2.19
N ALA A 99 -15.76 5.85 -2.26
CA ALA A 99 -15.06 4.93 -1.35
C ALA A 99 -13.58 4.70 -1.72
N ALA A 100 -13.11 5.23 -2.85
CA ALA A 100 -11.73 5.06 -3.27
C ALA A 100 -10.77 5.85 -2.40
N SER A 101 -9.62 5.26 -2.09
CA SER A 101 -8.53 5.94 -1.38
C SER A 101 -7.19 5.71 -2.08
N VAL A 102 -6.36 6.76 -2.13
CA VAL A 102 -5.01 6.66 -2.70
C VAL A 102 -4.03 6.39 -1.55
N ARG A 103 -3.33 5.25 -1.61
CA ARG A 103 -2.33 4.87 -0.60
C ARG A 103 -0.92 5.28 -0.96
N TRP A 104 -0.61 5.38 -2.26
CA TRP A 104 0.71 5.77 -2.73
C TRP A 104 0.67 6.49 -4.07
N ARG A 105 1.72 7.27 -4.34
CA ARG A 105 1.96 7.94 -5.63
C ARG A 105 3.35 7.59 -6.14
N TYR A 106 3.41 7.08 -7.36
CA TYR A 106 4.65 6.78 -8.06
C TYR A 106 4.95 7.90 -9.05
N GLY A 107 6.19 8.36 -9.14
CA GLY A 107 6.60 9.31 -10.19
C GLY A 107 8.00 9.09 -10.76
N VAL A 108 8.82 8.26 -10.11
CA VAL A 108 10.22 8.07 -10.51
C VAL A 108 10.34 7.02 -11.60
N VAL A 109 10.01 5.77 -11.29
CA VAL A 109 10.10 4.62 -12.21
C VAL A 109 8.78 4.36 -12.95
N LEU A 110 7.69 4.83 -12.36
CA LEU A 110 6.33 4.68 -12.84
C LEU A 110 5.58 5.99 -12.58
N ASP A 111 4.71 6.42 -13.51
CA ASP A 111 3.71 7.46 -13.24
C ASP A 111 2.37 6.79 -12.90
N GLY A 112 1.99 6.80 -11.63
CA GLY A 112 0.77 6.13 -11.19
C GLY A 112 0.40 6.30 -9.73
N LEU A 113 -0.72 5.69 -9.36
CA LEU A 113 -1.32 5.72 -8.03
C LEU A 113 -1.55 4.29 -7.53
N ALA A 114 -1.24 3.99 -6.27
CA ALA A 114 -1.82 2.82 -5.61
C ALA A 114 -3.18 3.23 -5.04
N VAL A 115 -4.24 2.60 -5.53
CA VAL A 115 -5.63 2.97 -5.21
C VAL A 115 -6.34 1.76 -4.61
N VAL A 116 -6.93 1.96 -3.43
CA VAL A 116 -7.82 0.99 -2.81
C VAL A 116 -9.26 1.33 -3.18
N VAL A 117 -10.00 0.35 -3.70
CA VAL A 117 -11.41 0.48 -4.10
C VAL A 117 -12.20 -0.77 -3.69
N PRO A 118 -13.53 -0.69 -3.59
CA PRO A 118 -14.38 -1.88 -3.60
C PRO A 118 -14.11 -2.70 -4.87
N THR A 119 -13.99 -4.02 -4.74
CA THR A 119 -13.76 -4.92 -5.89
C THR A 119 -14.87 -4.78 -6.95
N SER A 120 -16.10 -4.50 -6.53
CA SER A 120 -17.24 -4.24 -7.41
C SER A 120 -17.09 -2.99 -8.29
N ASP A 121 -16.22 -2.05 -7.93
CA ASP A 121 -16.02 -0.79 -8.65
C ASP A 121 -14.84 -0.84 -9.64
N LEU A 122 -14.15 -1.99 -9.80
CA LEU A 122 -13.00 -2.12 -10.71
C LEU A 122 -13.35 -1.77 -12.16
N ALA A 123 -14.51 -2.20 -12.65
CA ALA A 123 -14.97 -1.86 -14.01
C ALA A 123 -15.21 -0.35 -14.15
N ARG A 124 -15.76 0.29 -13.11
CA ARG A 124 -15.95 1.75 -13.09
C ARG A 124 -14.61 2.47 -13.08
N LEU A 125 -13.64 1.99 -12.29
CA LEU A 125 -12.29 2.56 -12.22
C LEU A 125 -11.59 2.48 -13.59
N ALA A 126 -11.69 1.33 -14.27
CA ALA A 126 -11.11 1.11 -15.60
C ALA A 126 -11.73 1.98 -16.70
N ALA A 127 -12.98 2.42 -16.51
CA ALA A 127 -13.67 3.32 -17.44
C ALA A 127 -13.29 4.81 -17.27
N ILE A 128 -12.48 5.18 -16.26
CA ILE A 128 -12.10 6.58 -16.03
C ILE A 128 -11.08 7.03 -17.08
N PRO A 129 -11.34 8.14 -17.80
CA PRO A 129 -10.42 8.63 -18.83
C PRO A 129 -9.02 8.94 -18.30
N GLY A 130 -8.00 8.38 -18.97
CA GLY A 130 -6.59 8.55 -18.61
C GLY A 130 -6.12 7.66 -17.45
N ALA A 131 -6.90 6.63 -17.10
CA ALA A 131 -6.51 5.58 -16.16
C ALA A 131 -6.26 4.27 -16.92
N THR A 132 -5.09 3.66 -16.70
CA THR A 132 -4.87 2.24 -17.00
C THR A 132 -4.76 1.50 -15.67
N VAL A 133 -5.60 0.48 -15.46
CA VAL A 133 -5.70 -0.24 -14.18
C VAL A 133 -4.94 -1.56 -14.28
N TRP A 134 -4.05 -1.78 -13.32
CA TRP A 134 -3.23 -2.98 -13.19
C TRP A 134 -3.58 -3.72 -11.90
N PRO A 135 -3.84 -5.04 -11.96
CA PRO A 135 -4.12 -5.82 -10.77
C PRO A 135 -2.88 -5.94 -9.89
N SER A 136 -3.08 -5.96 -8.57
CA SER A 136 -2.05 -6.40 -7.64
C SER A 136 -1.96 -7.92 -7.67
N VAL A 137 -0.75 -8.46 -7.75
CA VAL A 137 -0.49 -9.91 -7.73
C VAL A 137 0.38 -10.21 -6.52
N THR A 138 0.01 -11.24 -5.77
CA THR A 138 0.82 -11.76 -4.66
C THR A 138 1.83 -12.75 -5.21
N TYR A 139 3.12 -12.47 -4.99
CA TYR A 139 4.20 -13.41 -5.25
C TYR A 139 4.57 -14.13 -3.96
N HIS A 140 5.12 -15.34 -4.10
CA HIS A 140 5.62 -16.14 -2.99
C HIS A 140 7.11 -16.42 -3.21
N SER A 141 7.85 -16.55 -2.11
CA SER A 141 9.27 -16.89 -2.18
C SER A 141 9.44 -18.26 -2.86
N LEU A 142 10.35 -18.30 -3.84
CA LEU A 142 10.76 -19.55 -4.47
C LEU A 142 11.94 -20.10 -3.69
N GLY A 143 11.92 -21.40 -3.38
CA GLY A 143 13.03 -22.05 -2.68
C GLY A 143 14.31 -21.98 -3.52
N ASN A 144 15.43 -21.59 -2.91
CA ASN A 144 16.71 -21.46 -3.58
C ASN A 144 17.71 -22.53 -3.15
N THR A 145 18.46 -23.06 -4.12
CA THR A 145 19.69 -23.83 -3.92
C THR A 145 20.88 -22.94 -3.55
N GLY A 146 21.79 -23.47 -2.74
CA GLY A 146 22.87 -22.72 -2.09
C GLY A 146 24.11 -22.39 -2.96
N PRO A 147 25.05 -21.60 -2.40
CA PRO A 147 26.23 -21.07 -3.11
C PRO A 147 27.20 -22.15 -3.61
N GLN A 148 27.15 -23.36 -3.05
CA GLN A 148 27.95 -24.50 -3.50
C GLN A 148 27.60 -24.90 -4.93
N LEU A 149 26.32 -24.80 -5.31
CA LEU A 149 25.84 -25.21 -6.63
C LEU A 149 26.38 -24.32 -7.75
N ILE A 150 26.62 -23.04 -7.45
CA ILE A 150 27.11 -22.05 -8.42
C ILE A 150 28.64 -21.88 -8.39
N GLY A 151 29.36 -22.71 -7.60
CA GLY A 151 30.83 -22.65 -7.50
C GLY A 151 31.38 -21.41 -6.81
N ALA A 152 30.55 -20.65 -6.08
CA ALA A 152 30.97 -19.41 -5.43
C ALA A 152 32.16 -19.56 -4.45
N PRO A 153 32.30 -20.67 -3.67
CA PRO A 153 33.45 -20.86 -2.78
C PRO A 153 34.82 -20.82 -3.49
N ALA A 154 34.87 -21.17 -4.79
CA ALA A 154 36.11 -21.13 -5.56
C ALA A 154 36.60 -19.70 -5.87
N VAL A 155 35.72 -18.69 -5.73
CA VAL A 155 36.00 -17.30 -6.16
C VAL A 155 36.40 -16.40 -4.98
N TRP A 156 35.92 -16.70 -3.77
CA TRP A 156 36.14 -15.83 -2.61
C TRP A 156 37.53 -15.96 -1.98
N GLY A 157 38.17 -17.14 -2.11
CA GLY A 157 39.47 -17.44 -1.50
C GLY A 157 39.44 -17.43 0.04
N ALA A 158 40.50 -17.90 0.69
CA ALA A 158 40.53 -18.04 2.16
C ALA A 158 40.50 -16.68 2.90
N ALA A 159 40.99 -15.62 2.27
CA ALA A 159 41.05 -14.28 2.84
C ALA A 159 39.81 -13.42 2.53
N LEU A 160 38.86 -13.95 1.73
CA LEU A 160 37.64 -13.25 1.30
C LEU A 160 37.88 -11.89 0.62
N SER A 161 39.08 -11.58 0.15
CA SER A 161 39.44 -10.26 -0.39
C SER A 161 38.70 -9.87 -1.68
N THR A 162 38.01 -10.84 -2.30
CA THR A 162 37.19 -10.68 -3.52
C THR A 162 35.70 -10.93 -3.25
N ALA A 163 35.27 -11.00 -1.99
CA ALA A 163 33.90 -11.35 -1.60
C ALA A 163 32.86 -10.22 -1.81
N GLY A 164 33.18 -9.19 -2.61
CA GLY A 164 32.25 -8.11 -2.96
C GLY A 164 32.37 -6.86 -2.08
N GLN A 165 33.53 -6.62 -1.47
CA GLN A 165 33.79 -5.41 -0.68
C GLN A 165 33.43 -4.14 -1.45
N GLY A 166 32.65 -3.25 -0.82
CA GLY A 166 32.20 -1.99 -1.42
C GLY A 166 31.04 -2.12 -2.43
N MET A 167 30.65 -3.34 -2.81
CA MET A 167 29.45 -3.58 -3.61
C MET A 167 28.19 -3.41 -2.77
N LYS A 168 27.13 -2.91 -3.40
CA LYS A 168 25.81 -2.76 -2.77
C LYS A 168 24.83 -3.69 -3.47
N ILE A 169 24.17 -4.53 -2.69
CA ILE A 169 23.14 -5.45 -3.17
C ILE A 169 21.81 -4.99 -2.57
N GLY A 170 20.83 -4.70 -3.42
CA GLY A 170 19.46 -4.41 -2.98
C GLY A 170 18.63 -5.68 -3.06
N VAL A 171 18.03 -6.08 -1.93
CA VAL A 171 17.12 -7.23 -1.84
C VAL A 171 15.73 -6.70 -1.50
N ILE A 172 14.73 -7.09 -2.29
CA ILE A 172 13.32 -6.79 -2.04
C ILE A 172 12.66 -8.11 -1.63
N ASP A 173 12.45 -8.28 -0.33
CA ASP A 173 11.89 -9.50 0.26
C ASP A 173 10.98 -9.12 1.45
N ASP A 174 10.50 -10.11 2.18
CA ASP A 174 9.74 -9.95 3.42
C ASP A 174 10.57 -9.36 4.58
N GLY A 175 11.89 -9.45 4.48
CA GLY A 175 12.85 -8.83 5.39
C GLY A 175 14.04 -9.75 5.65
N LEU A 176 14.84 -9.39 6.66
CA LEU A 176 15.84 -10.27 7.24
C LEU A 176 15.87 -10.08 8.75
N ASP A 177 16.27 -11.13 9.48
CA ASP A 177 16.58 -11.02 10.89
C ASP A 177 18.03 -10.56 11.06
N GLN A 178 18.22 -9.27 11.34
CA GLN A 178 19.55 -8.70 11.53
C GLN A 178 20.27 -9.24 12.79
N THR A 179 19.54 -9.87 13.72
CA THR A 179 20.15 -10.40 14.95
C THR A 179 20.75 -11.78 14.73
N HIS A 180 20.48 -12.39 13.57
CA HIS A 180 20.99 -13.72 13.27
C HIS A 180 22.52 -13.70 13.20
N PRO A 181 23.24 -14.69 13.79
CA PRO A 181 24.71 -14.69 13.88
C PRO A 181 25.46 -14.57 12.54
N TYR A 182 24.81 -14.90 11.42
CA TYR A 182 25.39 -14.75 10.07
C TYR A 182 25.38 -13.31 9.54
N PHE A 183 24.73 -12.40 10.24
CA PHE A 183 24.73 -10.97 9.97
C PHE A 183 25.46 -10.16 11.06
N ASP A 184 26.38 -10.80 11.79
CA ASP A 184 27.24 -10.10 12.76
C ASP A 184 28.04 -8.99 12.05
N PRO A 185 27.82 -7.71 12.40
CA PRO A 185 28.47 -6.59 11.73
C PRO A 185 29.91 -6.34 12.22
N SER A 186 30.45 -7.20 13.08
CA SER A 186 31.80 -7.07 13.61
C SER A 186 32.84 -6.98 12.49
N GLY A 187 33.59 -5.88 12.48
CA GLY A 187 34.61 -5.60 11.46
C GLY A 187 34.08 -4.93 10.18
N PHE A 188 32.78 -4.68 10.07
CA PHE A 188 32.18 -3.94 8.96
C PHE A 188 31.97 -2.45 9.29
N SER A 189 31.85 -1.65 8.23
CA SER A 189 31.53 -0.22 8.32
C SER A 189 30.55 0.16 7.23
N TYR A 190 29.66 1.10 7.53
CA TYR A 190 28.70 1.58 6.55
C TYR A 190 29.43 2.20 5.34
N PRO A 191 28.97 1.90 4.11
CA PRO A 191 29.38 2.68 2.95
C PRO A 191 28.99 4.16 3.11
N ALA A 192 29.70 5.05 2.43
CA ALA A 192 29.40 6.48 2.46
C ALA A 192 27.91 6.77 2.14
N GLY A 193 27.25 7.51 3.02
CA GLY A 193 25.83 7.87 2.89
C GLY A 193 24.83 6.80 3.34
N PHE A 194 25.28 5.80 4.11
CA PHE A 194 24.46 4.82 4.83
C PHE A 194 24.64 4.96 6.36
N PRO A 195 23.69 4.45 7.18
CA PRO A 195 22.47 3.74 6.81
C PRO A 195 21.42 4.64 6.13
N LYS A 196 20.47 4.01 5.45
CA LYS A 196 19.29 4.68 4.88
C LYS A 196 18.03 4.00 5.40
N GLY A 197 16.98 4.78 5.66
CA GLY A 197 15.71 4.25 6.16
C GLY A 197 15.72 4.08 7.68
N ASN A 198 15.04 3.04 8.18
CA ASN A 198 14.87 2.83 9.61
C ASN A 198 16.13 2.22 10.23
N THR A 199 16.86 3.03 11.00
CA THR A 199 18.12 2.65 11.64
C THR A 199 17.98 1.60 12.73
N SER A 200 16.76 1.33 13.21
CA SER A 200 16.51 0.31 14.26
C SER A 200 16.72 -1.12 13.75
N PHE A 201 16.74 -1.32 12.42
CA PHE A 201 16.89 -2.62 11.78
C PHE A 201 18.06 -2.62 10.79
N THR A 202 19.09 -1.82 11.05
CA THR A 202 20.23 -1.69 10.13
C THR A 202 21.54 -1.79 10.90
N THR A 203 22.43 -2.65 10.39
CA THR A 203 23.81 -2.82 10.86
C THR A 203 24.79 -2.57 9.71
N PRO A 204 26.06 -2.20 9.99
CA PRO A 204 27.12 -2.15 8.99
C PRO A 204 27.36 -3.47 8.26
#